data_AF-A0A2H3IYB7-F1
#
_entry.id   AF-A0A2H3IYB7-F1
#
_cell.length_a   1.000
_cell.length_b   1.000
_cell.length_c   1.000
_cell.angle_alpha   90.00
_cell.angle_beta   90.00
_cell.angle_gamma   90.00
#
_symmetry.space_group_name_H-M   'P 1'
#
loop_
_entity.id
_entity.type
_entity.pdbx_description
1 polymer ?
#
loop_
_entity_poly.entity_id
_entity_poly.type
_entity_poly.pdbx_seq_one_letter_code
_entity_poly.pdbx_strand_id
1 'polypeptide(L)'
;MDSTVACHLHNSTFYVKDPESQETDNDSNPSIRQLHQAGFSSKNCLFFDDICRRDRTKDVEAFYTEELICTHREFSLSVRKAMSAKVEVCFGKRVFERMKAYLELVSLKLWGEYEGVELFLEIENRTAVRFILFVYHPQFFFYHGQTSETALRFRKKFGRNQDLHLSVAGKLGGIEITPNFYESKHLPHHYGQFDNASNHVVKRLEKEADDQLRAAFPEQYKKIEAGARALAEKVKIEGQQTLCQLSG
;
A
#
# COMPACT_ATOMS: atom_id res chain seq x y z
N MET A 1 15.97 10.89 13.62
CA MET A 1 15.14 10.48 12.47
C MET A 1 15.25 11.63 11.50
N ASP A 2 16.27 11.60 10.64
CA ASP A 2 16.78 12.84 10.02
C ASP A 2 16.44 12.92 8.52
N SER A 3 15.70 11.94 8.00
CA SER A 3 15.26 11.87 6.62
C SER A 3 14.25 12.98 6.32
N THR A 4 14.41 13.63 5.16
CA THR A 4 13.54 14.72 4.69
C THR A 4 12.20 14.22 4.12
N VAL A 5 12.17 12.95 3.70
CA VAL A 5 11.01 12.26 3.13
C VAL A 5 10.62 11.08 4.03
N ALA A 6 9.32 10.85 4.19
CA ALA A 6 8.77 9.65 4.80
C ALA A 6 7.88 8.88 3.82
N CYS A 7 7.99 7.56 3.84
CA CYS A 7 7.16 6.60 3.12
C CYS A 7 6.20 5.95 4.12
N HIS A 8 4.92 6.26 3.98
CA HIS A 8 3.86 5.75 4.84
C HIS A 8 3.06 4.69 4.09
N LEU A 9 3.21 3.43 4.50
CA LEU A 9 2.53 2.28 3.91
C LEU A 9 1.37 1.80 4.81
N HIS A 10 0.54 0.88 4.31
CA HIS A 10 -0.60 0.38 5.07
C HIS A 10 -0.16 -0.59 6.17
N ASN A 11 0.39 -1.73 5.80
CA ASN A 11 0.82 -2.74 6.74
C ASN A 11 1.87 -3.64 6.09
N SER A 12 2.82 -4.10 6.88
CA SER A 12 3.73 -5.17 6.45
C SER A 12 2.98 -6.50 6.32
N THR A 13 3.40 -7.35 5.39
CA THR A 13 2.82 -8.70 5.22
C THR A 13 3.85 -9.77 5.58
N PHE A 14 3.41 -11.03 5.66
CA PHE A 14 4.31 -12.17 5.78
C PHE A 14 5.15 -12.43 4.53
N TYR A 15 4.85 -11.76 3.41
CA TYR A 15 5.56 -11.94 2.15
C TYR A 15 6.91 -11.20 2.17
N VAL A 16 7.83 -11.76 2.94
CA VAL A 16 9.21 -11.32 3.18
C VAL A 16 10.06 -12.58 3.44
N LYS A 17 11.36 -12.55 3.16
CA LYS A 17 12.25 -13.71 3.33
C LYS A 17 12.39 -14.09 4.81
N ASP A 18 12.52 -13.10 5.68
CA ASP A 18 12.51 -13.25 7.12
C ASP A 18 11.29 -12.54 7.73
N PRO A 19 10.22 -13.29 8.07
CA PRO A 19 9.01 -12.71 8.65
C PRO A 19 9.15 -12.30 10.12
N GLU A 20 10.19 -12.76 10.82
CA GLU A 20 10.48 -12.35 12.20
C GLU A 20 11.25 -11.04 12.26
N SER A 21 11.84 -10.62 11.12
CA SER A 21 12.47 -9.33 10.98
C SER A 21 11.52 -8.20 11.37
N GLN A 22 12.01 -7.34 12.27
CA GLN A 22 11.33 -6.12 12.69
C GLN A 22 11.60 -4.94 11.74
N GLU A 23 12.28 -5.17 10.62
CA GLU A 23 12.61 -4.14 9.65
C GLU A 23 11.41 -3.85 8.74
N THR A 24 11.05 -2.56 8.67
CA THR A 24 10.06 -2.04 7.70
C THR A 24 10.70 -1.92 6.30
N ASP A 25 11.98 -1.56 6.23
CA ASP A 25 12.74 -1.40 4.99
C ASP A 25 13.39 -2.72 4.53
N ASN A 26 12.59 -3.78 4.37
CA ASN A 26 13.08 -5.10 3.98
C ASN A 26 12.92 -5.34 2.47
N ASP A 27 14.02 -5.30 1.73
CA ASP A 27 14.06 -5.42 0.26
C ASP A 27 13.67 -6.80 -0.29
N SER A 28 13.55 -7.81 0.57
CA SER A 28 12.97 -9.10 0.18
C SER A 28 11.45 -9.03 0.06
N ASN A 29 10.80 -7.99 0.60
CA ASN A 29 9.41 -7.70 0.32
C ASN A 29 9.27 -7.06 -1.08
N PRO A 30 8.39 -7.59 -1.96
CA PRO A 30 8.21 -7.10 -3.32
C PRO A 30 7.85 -5.61 -3.42
N SER A 31 7.04 -5.10 -2.48
CA SER A 31 6.60 -3.70 -2.49
C SER A 31 7.75 -2.77 -2.07
N ILE A 32 8.51 -3.14 -1.03
CA ILE A 32 9.69 -2.39 -0.61
C ILE A 32 10.77 -2.42 -1.69
N ARG A 33 10.98 -3.56 -2.35
CA ARG A 33 11.91 -3.66 -3.47
C ARG A 33 11.55 -2.76 -4.65
N GLN A 34 10.26 -2.60 -4.96
CA GLN A 34 9.81 -1.61 -5.94
C GLN A 34 10.16 -0.19 -5.50
N LEU A 35 9.95 0.15 -4.22
CA LEU A 35 10.28 1.46 -3.67
C LEU A 35 11.78 1.75 -3.73
N HIS A 36 12.63 0.77 -3.43
CA HIS A 36 14.09 0.86 -3.60
C HIS A 36 14.47 1.22 -5.04
N GLN A 37 13.90 0.53 -6.01
CA GLN A 37 14.19 0.80 -7.42
C GLN A 37 13.60 2.13 -7.92
N ALA A 38 12.51 2.60 -7.28
CA ALA A 38 11.97 3.94 -7.51
C ALA A 38 12.82 5.06 -6.85
N GLY A 39 13.78 4.73 -5.98
CA GLY A 39 14.70 5.68 -5.35
C GLY A 39 14.50 5.88 -3.83
N PHE A 40 13.58 5.15 -3.20
CA PHE A 40 13.31 5.25 -1.76
C PHE A 40 14.01 4.14 -0.99
N SER A 41 14.76 4.47 0.07
CA SER A 41 15.35 3.50 1.00
C SER A 41 15.49 4.13 2.39
N SER A 42 15.75 3.32 3.41
CA SER A 42 16.06 3.82 4.76
C SER A 42 17.28 4.76 4.81
N LYS A 43 18.13 4.78 3.78
CA LYS A 43 19.27 5.69 3.66
C LYS A 43 18.87 7.14 3.39
N ASN A 44 17.71 7.37 2.76
CA ASN A 44 17.25 8.70 2.36
C ASN A 44 15.80 9.01 2.78
N CYS A 45 15.06 8.01 3.28
CA CYS A 45 13.66 8.13 3.66
C CYS A 45 13.40 7.44 5.01
N LEU A 46 12.38 7.90 5.73
CA LEU A 46 11.81 7.15 6.86
C LEU A 46 10.71 6.21 6.33
N PHE A 47 10.76 4.93 6.65
CA PHE A 47 9.67 4.00 6.35
C PHE A 47 8.87 3.71 7.61
N PHE A 48 7.53 3.76 7.51
CA PHE A 48 6.64 3.33 8.58
C PHE A 48 5.30 2.86 8.01
N ASP A 49 4.60 2.02 8.79
CA ASP A 49 3.29 1.48 8.45
C ASP A 49 2.21 2.10 9.33
N ASP A 50 1.01 2.27 8.76
CA ASP A 50 -0.20 2.66 9.47
C ASP A 50 -0.64 1.58 10.48
N ILE A 51 -0.47 0.31 10.11
CA ILE A 51 -0.67 -0.88 10.95
C ILE A 51 0.68 -1.57 11.14
N CYS A 52 1.28 -1.36 12.31
CA CYS A 52 2.61 -1.85 12.66
C CYS A 52 2.62 -3.34 13.08
N ARG A 53 1.94 -4.18 12.31
CA ARG A 53 1.90 -5.64 12.50
C ARG A 53 1.87 -6.33 11.15
N ARG A 54 2.63 -7.42 11.04
CA ARG A 54 2.59 -8.28 9.87
C ARG A 54 1.29 -9.07 9.85
N ASP A 55 0.47 -8.84 8.84
CA ASP A 55 -0.76 -9.58 8.60
C ASP A 55 -1.16 -9.50 7.11
N ARG A 56 -2.08 -10.36 6.68
CA ARG A 56 -2.70 -10.18 5.36
C ARG A 56 -3.57 -8.92 5.42
N THR A 57 -3.39 -7.99 4.49
CA THR A 57 -4.18 -6.75 4.45
C THR A 57 -5.69 -6.99 4.46
N LYS A 58 -6.16 -8.07 3.81
CA LYS A 58 -7.57 -8.47 3.80
C LYS A 58 -8.10 -8.83 5.19
N ASP A 59 -7.26 -9.44 6.02
CA ASP A 59 -7.63 -9.85 7.38
C ASP A 59 -7.69 -8.63 8.30
N VAL A 60 -6.72 -7.72 8.16
CA VAL A 60 -6.75 -6.42 8.85
C VAL A 60 -8.07 -5.71 8.56
N GLU A 61 -8.47 -5.61 7.29
CA GLU A 61 -9.72 -4.96 6.90
C GLU A 61 -10.98 -5.69 7.40
N ALA A 62 -10.93 -7.01 7.56
CA ALA A 62 -12.10 -7.82 7.91
C ALA A 62 -12.31 -7.99 9.41
N PHE A 63 -11.23 -7.96 10.20
CA PHE A 63 -11.23 -8.35 11.61
C PHE A 63 -10.79 -7.25 12.57
N TYR A 64 -9.95 -6.30 12.16
CA TYR A 64 -9.46 -5.29 13.10
C TYR A 64 -10.59 -4.33 13.48
N THR A 65 -10.90 -4.29 14.77
CA THR A 65 -11.87 -3.35 15.34
C THR A 65 -11.30 -1.94 15.38
N GLU A 66 -12.15 -0.93 15.53
CA GLU A 66 -11.69 0.46 15.70
C GLU A 66 -10.75 0.61 16.91
N GLU A 67 -10.96 -0.17 17.98
CA GLU A 67 -10.08 -0.19 19.15
C GLU A 67 -8.65 -0.64 18.80
N LEU A 68 -8.52 -1.73 18.04
CA LEU A 68 -7.22 -2.22 17.58
C LEU A 68 -6.57 -1.22 16.62
N ILE A 69 -7.33 -0.69 15.66
CA ILE A 69 -6.86 0.33 14.72
C ILE A 69 -6.41 1.59 15.46
N CYS A 70 -7.12 2.00 16.52
CA CYS A 70 -6.79 3.18 17.32
C CYS A 70 -5.40 3.06 17.93
N THR A 71 -5.05 1.89 18.46
CA THR A 71 -3.72 1.65 19.06
C THR A 71 -2.60 1.84 18.02
N HIS A 72 -2.77 1.27 16.83
CA HIS A 72 -1.80 1.44 15.74
C HIS A 72 -1.72 2.90 15.25
N ARG A 73 -2.88 3.57 15.15
CA ARG A 73 -2.98 4.98 14.78
C ARG A 73 -2.28 5.90 15.78
N GLU A 74 -2.46 5.69 17.07
CA GLU A 74 -1.80 6.50 18.11
C GLU A 74 -0.28 6.38 17.99
N PHE A 75 0.21 5.17 17.76
CA PHE A 75 1.63 4.93 17.51
C PHE A 75 2.09 5.60 16.20
N SER A 76 1.40 5.42 15.08
CA SER A 76 1.79 6.03 13.80
C SER A 76 1.77 7.57 13.85
N LEU A 77 0.78 8.17 14.53
CA LEU A 77 0.73 9.61 14.80
C LEU A 77 1.88 10.06 15.71
N SER A 78 2.31 9.25 16.68
CA SER A 78 3.48 9.57 17.50
C SER A 78 4.77 9.59 16.67
N VAL A 79 4.94 8.63 15.75
CA VAL A 79 6.06 8.60 14.80
C VAL A 79 6.04 9.84 13.91
N ARG A 80 4.88 10.22 13.36
CA ARG A 80 4.72 11.44 12.55
C ARG A 80 5.02 12.73 13.30
N LYS A 81 4.70 12.81 14.59
CA LYS A 81 5.04 13.96 15.44
C LYS A 81 6.55 14.05 15.70
N ALA A 82 7.22 12.90 15.80
CA ALA A 82 8.65 12.82 16.09
C ALA A 82 9.55 12.93 14.85
N MET A 83 9.04 12.65 13.64
CA MET A 83 9.86 12.64 12.42
C MET A 83 10.23 14.05 11.95
N SER A 84 11.47 14.22 11.47
CA SER A 84 11.91 15.48 10.85
C SER A 84 11.35 15.69 9.43
N ALA A 85 10.88 14.61 8.80
CA ALA A 85 10.42 14.60 7.42
C ALA A 85 9.34 15.66 7.15
N LYS A 86 9.62 16.51 6.15
CA LYS A 86 8.74 17.59 5.70
C LYS A 86 7.88 17.17 4.51
N VAL A 87 8.23 16.05 3.87
CA VAL A 87 7.47 15.44 2.80
C VAL A 87 7.08 14.04 3.22
N GLU A 88 5.81 13.69 3.06
CA GLU A 88 5.31 12.34 3.30
C GLU A 88 4.58 11.82 2.07
N VAL A 89 4.95 10.61 1.67
CA VAL A 89 4.31 9.89 0.58
C VAL A 89 3.47 8.77 1.18
N CYS A 90 2.15 8.92 1.08
CA CYS A 90 1.16 7.99 1.58
C CYS A 90 0.77 7.00 0.49
N PHE A 91 1.14 5.73 0.67
CA PHE A 91 0.96 4.68 -0.32
C PHE A 91 -0.35 3.91 -0.11
N GLY A 92 -1.30 4.14 -0.99
CA GLY A 92 -2.54 3.36 -1.08
C GLY A 92 -3.77 4.06 -0.51
N LYS A 93 -4.93 3.60 -0.99
CA LYS A 93 -6.22 4.22 -0.71
C LYS A 93 -6.59 4.21 0.77
N ARG A 94 -6.25 3.16 1.52
CA ARG A 94 -6.60 3.04 2.95
C ARG A 94 -5.86 4.06 3.82
N VAL A 95 -4.55 4.20 3.58
CA VAL A 95 -3.73 5.24 4.21
C VAL A 95 -4.34 6.60 3.89
N PHE A 96 -4.68 6.86 2.63
CA PHE A 96 -5.32 8.12 2.23
C PHE A 96 -6.64 8.41 2.97
N GLU A 97 -7.57 7.46 2.99
CA GLU A 97 -8.87 7.60 3.66
C GLU A 97 -8.68 7.92 5.15
N ARG A 98 -7.75 7.23 5.83
CA ARG A 98 -7.45 7.46 7.24
C ARG A 98 -6.76 8.80 7.47
N MET A 99 -5.77 9.16 6.66
CA MET A 99 -5.10 10.44 6.82
C MET A 99 -6.05 11.64 6.65
N LYS A 100 -6.98 11.56 5.69
CA LYS A 100 -8.03 12.56 5.52
C LYS A 100 -9.00 12.64 6.70
N ALA A 101 -9.20 11.54 7.42
CA ALA A 101 -10.08 11.52 8.59
C ALA A 101 -9.43 12.15 9.83
N TYR A 102 -8.09 12.10 9.94
CA TYR A 102 -7.39 12.47 11.17
C TYR A 102 -6.62 13.80 11.08
N LEU A 103 -6.37 14.31 9.88
CA LEU A 103 -5.58 15.52 9.69
C LEU A 103 -6.38 16.66 9.08
N GLU A 104 -5.97 17.88 9.44
CA GLU A 104 -6.36 19.08 8.72
C GLU A 104 -5.49 19.21 7.47
N LEU A 105 -6.07 18.92 6.30
CA LEU A 105 -5.39 18.94 5.01
C LEU A 105 -5.95 20.02 4.10
N VAL A 106 -5.07 20.85 3.55
CA VAL A 106 -5.39 21.81 2.49
C VAL A 106 -4.82 21.31 1.17
N SER A 107 -5.67 21.15 0.15
CA SER A 107 -5.25 20.76 -1.19
C SER A 107 -4.64 21.93 -1.96
N LEU A 108 -3.49 21.69 -2.58
CA LEU A 108 -2.78 22.58 -3.48
C LEU A 108 -2.59 21.86 -4.82
N LYS A 109 -3.30 22.34 -5.84
CA LYS A 109 -3.13 21.86 -7.22
C LYS A 109 -1.87 22.46 -7.82
N LEU A 110 -1.01 21.61 -8.37
CA LEU A 110 0.20 22.07 -9.05
C LEU A 110 -0.08 22.41 -10.51
N TRP A 111 0.80 23.20 -11.10
CA TRP A 111 0.71 23.74 -12.46
C TRP A 111 1.98 23.47 -13.27
N GLY A 112 1.92 23.73 -14.58
CA GLY A 112 3.05 23.54 -15.48
C GLY A 112 3.39 22.05 -15.66
N GLU A 113 4.67 21.68 -15.49
CA GLU A 113 5.11 20.29 -15.65
C GLU A 113 4.45 19.30 -14.67
N TYR A 114 3.88 19.80 -13.56
CA TYR A 114 3.18 19.02 -12.53
C TYR A 114 1.66 19.13 -12.60
N GLU A 115 1.10 19.61 -13.72
CA GLU A 115 -0.36 19.65 -13.89
C GLU A 115 -0.97 18.25 -13.67
N GLY A 116 -2.01 18.20 -12.82
CA GLY A 116 -2.66 16.95 -12.41
C GLY A 116 -2.15 16.36 -11.11
N VAL A 117 -1.09 16.89 -10.51
CA VAL A 117 -0.67 16.53 -9.14
C VAL A 117 -1.47 17.31 -8.11
N GLU A 118 -2.03 16.58 -7.13
CA GLU A 118 -2.65 17.15 -5.95
C GLU A 118 -1.69 16.99 -4.74
N LEU A 119 -1.11 18.11 -4.30
CA LEU A 119 -0.25 18.17 -3.13
C LEU A 119 -1.08 18.62 -1.93
N PHE A 120 -0.95 17.97 -0.78
CA PHE A 120 -1.68 18.37 0.43
C PHE A 120 -0.73 19.02 1.42
N LEU A 121 -1.20 20.09 2.07
CA LEU A 121 -0.53 20.71 3.20
C LEU A 121 -1.22 20.24 4.49
N GLU A 122 -0.47 19.61 5.37
CA GLU A 122 -0.92 19.34 6.74
C GLU A 122 -0.77 20.60 7.58
N ILE A 123 -1.88 21.01 8.19
CA ILE A 123 -1.95 22.19 9.04
C ILE A 123 -2.04 21.77 10.50
N GLU A 124 -1.15 22.29 11.32
CA GLU A 124 -1.23 22.21 12.78
C GLU A 124 -1.13 23.61 13.36
N ASN A 125 -2.06 23.98 14.24
CA ASN A 125 -2.06 25.29 14.90
C ASN A 125 -1.90 26.47 13.93
N ARG A 126 -2.56 26.42 12.77
CA ARG A 126 -2.48 27.40 11.67
C ARG A 126 -1.12 27.49 10.98
N THR A 127 -0.25 26.50 11.16
CA THR A 127 1.06 26.42 10.50
C THR A 127 1.11 25.19 9.62
N ALA A 128 1.67 25.33 8.41
CA ALA A 128 1.94 24.19 7.55
C ALA A 128 3.14 23.41 8.10
N VAL A 129 2.93 22.16 8.50
CA VAL A 129 3.98 21.32 9.10
C VAL A 129 4.56 20.30 8.14
N ARG A 130 3.81 19.93 7.09
CA ARG A 130 4.18 18.86 6.16
C ARG A 130 3.49 18.99 4.81
N PHE A 131 4.21 18.56 3.78
CA PHE A 131 3.69 18.26 2.45
C PHE A 131 3.34 16.79 2.37
N ILE A 132 2.13 16.46 1.91
CA ILE A 132 1.65 15.08 1.79
C ILE A 132 1.24 14.79 0.35
N LEU A 133 1.73 13.69 -0.19
CA LEU A 133 1.38 13.16 -1.51
C LEU A 133 0.69 11.81 -1.33
N PHE A 134 -0.51 11.66 -1.90
CA PHE A 134 -1.21 10.38 -1.95
C PHE A 134 -0.96 9.71 -3.28
N VAL A 135 -0.45 8.48 -3.22
CA VAL A 135 -0.05 7.72 -4.40
C VAL A 135 -0.60 6.30 -4.35
N TYR A 136 -0.57 5.58 -5.46
CA TYR A 136 -0.95 4.18 -5.48
C TYR A 136 0.05 3.34 -4.68
N HIS A 137 -0.47 2.32 -3.99
CA HIS A 137 0.37 1.33 -3.31
C HIS A 137 1.20 0.56 -4.36
N PRO A 138 2.48 0.19 -4.10
CA PRO A 138 3.31 -0.52 -5.09
C PRO A 138 2.66 -1.80 -5.62
N GLN A 139 1.89 -2.51 -4.78
CA GLN A 139 1.15 -3.70 -5.18
C GLN A 139 0.15 -3.46 -6.33
N PHE A 140 -0.36 -2.24 -6.49
CA PHE A 140 -1.27 -1.87 -7.60
C PHE A 140 -0.64 -2.12 -8.98
N PHE A 141 0.70 -2.05 -9.07
CA PHE A 141 1.42 -2.20 -10.33
C PHE A 141 1.82 -3.64 -10.65
N PHE A 142 1.56 -4.63 -9.78
CA PHE A 142 1.94 -6.02 -10.03
C PHE A 142 1.07 -6.74 -11.06
N TYR A 143 -0.23 -6.40 -11.13
CA TYR A 143 -1.22 -7.23 -11.83
C TYR A 143 -1.39 -6.90 -13.31
N HIS A 144 -0.60 -5.97 -13.84
CA HIS A 144 -0.60 -5.61 -15.25
C HIS A 144 0.74 -6.01 -15.89
N GLY A 145 0.65 -6.69 -17.03
CA GLY A 145 1.83 -7.07 -17.83
C GLY A 145 2.59 -5.85 -18.37
N GLN A 146 3.36 -6.07 -19.43
CA GLN A 146 4.17 -5.01 -20.04
C GLN A 146 3.88 -4.77 -21.51
N THR A 147 3.55 -5.84 -22.24
CA THR A 147 3.54 -5.83 -23.69
C THR A 147 2.15 -5.76 -24.29
N SER A 148 1.10 -6.15 -23.55
CA SER A 148 -0.26 -6.04 -24.05
C SER A 148 -0.69 -4.59 -24.17
N GLU A 149 -1.55 -4.29 -25.15
CA GLU A 149 -2.07 -2.93 -25.35
C GLU A 149 -2.74 -2.39 -24.08
N THR A 150 -3.51 -3.24 -23.38
CA THR A 150 -4.13 -2.91 -22.10
C THR A 150 -3.10 -2.55 -21.04
N ALA A 151 -1.98 -3.28 -20.96
CA ALA A 151 -0.90 -2.97 -20.03
C ALA A 151 -0.17 -1.66 -20.36
N LEU A 152 0.08 -1.39 -21.64
CA LEU A 152 0.68 -0.13 -22.09
C LEU A 152 -0.22 1.06 -21.76
N ARG A 153 -1.52 0.95 -22.03
CA ARG A 153 -2.51 1.98 -21.66
C ARG A 153 -2.58 2.20 -20.15
N PHE A 154 -2.53 1.13 -19.36
CA PHE A 154 -2.49 1.20 -17.89
C PHE A 154 -1.26 1.98 -17.41
N ARG A 155 -0.07 1.63 -17.90
CA ARG A 155 1.20 2.29 -17.50
C ARG A 155 1.24 3.76 -17.89
N LYS A 156 0.81 4.09 -19.12
CA LYS A 156 0.73 5.47 -19.59
C LYS A 156 -0.21 6.34 -18.75
N LYS A 157 -1.28 5.76 -18.20
CA LYS A 157 -2.24 6.47 -17.35
C LYS A 157 -1.79 6.51 -15.89
N PHE A 158 -1.63 5.35 -15.28
CA PHE A 158 -1.41 5.23 -13.83
C PHE A 158 0.07 5.30 -13.46
N GLY A 159 0.95 4.70 -14.26
CA GLY A 159 2.40 4.74 -14.05
C GLY A 159 2.95 6.15 -14.21
N ARG A 160 2.58 6.86 -15.29
CA ARG A 160 2.96 8.26 -15.49
C ARG A 160 2.50 9.16 -14.36
N ASN A 161 1.24 9.01 -13.93
CA ASN A 161 0.70 9.80 -12.82
C ASN A 161 1.45 9.51 -11.51
N GLN A 162 1.75 8.24 -11.24
CA GLN A 162 2.55 7.82 -10.09
C GLN A 162 3.94 8.45 -10.13
N ASP A 163 4.66 8.31 -11.23
CA ASP A 163 6.02 8.86 -11.41
C ASP A 163 6.02 10.38 -11.24
N LEU A 164 4.99 11.07 -11.73
CA LEU A 164 4.85 12.52 -11.56
C LEU A 164 4.71 12.92 -10.08
N HIS A 165 3.85 12.24 -9.31
CA HIS A 165 3.70 12.50 -7.87
C HIS A 165 5.00 12.21 -7.11
N LEU A 166 5.67 11.09 -7.43
CA LEU A 166 6.93 10.74 -6.78
C LEU A 166 8.05 11.72 -7.14
N SER A 167 8.08 12.26 -8.36
CA SER A 167 9.06 13.29 -8.75
C SER A 167 8.89 14.59 -7.94
N VAL A 168 7.66 14.95 -7.58
CA VAL A 168 7.37 16.10 -6.69
C VAL A 168 7.91 15.81 -5.29
N ALA A 169 7.71 14.59 -4.77
CA ALA A 169 8.29 14.18 -3.49
C ALA A 169 9.82 14.26 -3.52
N GLY A 170 10.44 13.79 -4.61
CA GLY A 170 11.88 13.89 -4.85
C GLY A 170 12.39 15.33 -4.82
N LYS A 171 11.74 16.24 -5.57
CA LYS A 171 12.12 17.65 -5.61
C LYS A 171 11.95 18.36 -4.27
N LEU A 172 10.81 18.17 -3.58
CA LEU A 172 10.56 18.78 -2.27
C LEU A 172 11.46 18.22 -1.17
N GLY A 173 11.74 16.91 -1.24
CA GLY A 173 12.54 16.20 -0.26
C GLY A 173 14.05 16.24 -0.51
N GLY A 174 14.50 16.68 -1.69
CA GLY A 174 15.91 16.63 -2.07
C GLY A 174 16.44 15.19 -2.22
N ILE A 175 15.61 14.25 -2.65
CA ILE A 175 16.01 12.86 -2.92
C ILE A 175 15.92 12.56 -4.42
N GLU A 176 16.81 11.69 -4.90
CA GLU A 176 16.77 11.23 -6.28
C GLU A 176 15.70 10.16 -6.46
N ILE A 177 14.76 10.43 -7.36
CA ILE A 177 13.70 9.49 -7.76
C ILE A 177 13.99 9.02 -9.17
N THR A 178 13.90 7.71 -9.39
CA THR A 178 14.14 7.11 -10.70
C THR A 178 13.09 7.63 -11.69
N PRO A 179 13.48 8.35 -12.75
CA PRO A 179 12.51 8.94 -13.67
C PRO A 179 11.80 7.85 -14.48
N ASN A 180 10.49 8.03 -14.67
CA ASN A 180 9.59 7.15 -15.43
C ASN A 180 9.63 5.68 -14.97
N PHE A 181 9.83 5.44 -13.67
CA PHE A 181 9.96 4.09 -13.14
C PHE A 181 8.70 3.27 -13.38
N TYR A 182 7.53 3.69 -12.88
CA TYR A 182 6.28 2.94 -13.03
C TYR A 182 5.75 2.95 -14.47
N GLU A 183 5.95 4.04 -15.22
CA GLU A 183 5.55 4.15 -16.61
C GLU A 183 6.34 3.20 -17.53
N SER A 184 7.67 3.14 -17.38
CA SER A 184 8.54 2.52 -18.40
C SER A 184 9.56 1.49 -17.92
N LYS A 185 10.02 1.55 -16.65
CA LYS A 185 11.12 0.70 -16.16
C LYS A 185 10.66 -0.45 -15.24
N HIS A 186 9.50 -0.32 -14.61
CA HIS A 186 8.99 -1.27 -13.64
C HIS A 186 8.70 -2.64 -14.28
N LEU A 187 9.35 -3.70 -13.78
CA LEU A 187 9.27 -5.08 -14.27
C LEU A 187 8.56 -6.02 -13.25
N PRO A 188 7.21 -6.12 -13.24
CA PRO A 188 6.44 -6.81 -12.20
C PRO A 188 6.92 -8.22 -11.86
N HIS A 189 7.37 -8.97 -12.88
CA HIS A 189 7.79 -10.37 -12.73
C HIS A 189 9.08 -10.54 -11.91
N HIS A 190 9.83 -9.48 -11.63
CA HIS A 190 11.11 -9.55 -10.93
C HIS A 190 11.00 -9.49 -9.40
N TYR A 191 9.85 -9.09 -8.87
CA TYR A 191 9.71 -8.79 -7.44
C TYR A 191 9.08 -9.91 -6.61
N GLY A 192 8.39 -10.88 -7.22
CA GLY A 192 7.52 -11.84 -6.51
C GLY A 192 7.95 -13.31 -6.58
N GLN A 193 9.23 -13.60 -6.71
CA GLN A 193 9.71 -15.00 -6.77
C GLN A 193 10.35 -15.39 -5.43
N PHE A 194 9.55 -16.00 -4.57
CA PHE A 194 10.05 -16.75 -3.42
C PHE A 194 10.41 -18.18 -3.83
N ASP A 195 11.47 -18.70 -3.24
CA ASP A 195 11.75 -20.12 -3.30
C ASP A 195 10.66 -20.92 -2.55
N ASN A 196 10.66 -22.23 -2.76
CA ASN A 196 9.65 -23.10 -2.16
C ASN A 196 9.69 -23.05 -0.63
N ALA A 197 10.88 -22.95 -0.03
CA ALA A 197 11.05 -22.90 1.42
C ALA A 197 10.39 -21.65 2.03
N SER A 198 10.66 -20.47 1.46
CA SER A 198 10.06 -19.21 1.88
C SER A 198 8.54 -19.24 1.70
N ASN A 199 8.05 -19.78 0.57
CA ASN A 199 6.61 -19.96 0.36
C ASN A 199 5.95 -20.88 1.40
N HIS A 200 6.64 -21.94 1.85
CA HIS A 200 6.13 -22.81 2.91
C HIS A 200 6.03 -22.07 4.25
N VAL A 201 7.02 -21.25 4.61
CA VAL A 201 7.00 -20.42 5.82
C VAL A 201 5.84 -19.43 5.77
N VAL A 202 5.67 -18.70 4.66
CA VAL A 202 4.57 -17.74 4.47
C VAL A 202 3.22 -18.43 4.67
N LYS A 203 2.98 -19.55 3.99
CA LYS A 203 1.70 -20.30 4.10
C LYS A 203 1.44 -20.80 5.51
N ARG A 204 2.48 -21.23 6.24
CA ARG A 204 2.36 -21.65 7.63
C ARG A 204 1.92 -20.48 8.52
N LEU A 205 2.60 -19.33 8.41
CA LEU A 205 2.28 -18.14 9.20
C LEU A 205 0.91 -17.57 8.87
N GLU A 206 0.51 -17.55 7.60
CA GLU A 206 -0.84 -17.16 7.21
C GLU A 206 -1.90 -18.08 7.82
N LYS A 207 -1.64 -19.39 7.90
CA LYS A 207 -2.54 -20.34 8.55
C LYS A 207 -2.60 -20.11 10.07
N GLU A 208 -1.45 -19.92 10.72
CA GLU A 208 -1.40 -19.63 12.16
C GLU A 208 -2.13 -18.33 12.51
N ALA A 209 -1.97 -17.29 11.68
CA ALA A 209 -2.72 -16.03 11.82
C ALA A 209 -4.23 -16.24 11.65
N ASP A 210 -4.65 -17.02 10.64
CA ASP A 210 -6.06 -17.36 10.40
C ASP A 210 -6.68 -18.13 11.59
N ASP A 211 -5.95 -19.11 12.13
CA ASP A 211 -6.36 -19.88 13.31
C ASP A 211 -6.52 -18.98 14.54
N GLN A 212 -5.59 -18.03 14.76
CA GLN A 212 -5.69 -17.03 15.83
C GLN A 212 -6.89 -16.09 15.65
N LEU A 213 -7.13 -15.60 14.43
CA LEU A 213 -8.28 -14.74 14.13
C LEU A 213 -9.60 -15.48 14.33
N ARG A 214 -9.68 -16.75 13.94
CA ARG A 214 -10.85 -17.59 14.19
C ARG A 214 -11.12 -17.79 15.68
N ALA A 215 -10.08 -17.98 16.48
CA ALA A 215 -10.20 -18.11 17.92
C ALA A 215 -10.61 -16.79 18.60
N ALA A 216 -10.06 -15.66 18.16
CA ALA A 216 -10.31 -14.34 18.74
C ALA A 216 -11.66 -13.74 18.31
N PHE A 217 -12.10 -13.99 17.08
CA PHE A 217 -13.30 -13.39 16.47
C PHE A 217 -14.25 -14.44 15.87
N PRO A 218 -14.72 -15.43 16.64
CA PRO A 218 -15.45 -16.57 16.09
C PRO A 218 -16.73 -16.19 15.35
N GLU A 219 -17.48 -15.20 15.84
CA GLU A 219 -18.74 -14.77 15.22
C GLU A 219 -18.53 -13.97 13.93
N GLN A 220 -17.54 -13.07 13.92
CA GLN A 220 -17.17 -12.33 12.71
C GLN A 220 -16.63 -13.29 11.63
N TYR A 221 -15.84 -14.29 12.03
CA TYR A 221 -15.33 -15.31 11.13
C TYR A 221 -16.47 -16.11 10.49
N LYS A 222 -17.44 -16.60 11.28
CA LYS A 222 -18.65 -17.27 10.77
C LYS A 222 -19.41 -16.40 9.78
N LYS A 223 -19.56 -15.10 10.07
CA LYS A 223 -20.25 -14.14 9.19
C LYS A 223 -19.53 -13.98 7.84
N ILE A 224 -18.20 -13.88 7.86
CA ILE A 224 -17.38 -13.78 6.65
C ILE A 224 -17.49 -15.06 5.83
N GLU A 225 -17.40 -16.24 6.46
CA GLU A 225 -17.57 -17.52 5.76
C GLU A 225 -18.96 -17.67 5.14
N ALA A 226 -20.01 -17.31 5.87
CA ALA A 226 -21.38 -17.35 5.35
C ALA A 226 -21.54 -16.42 4.14
N GLY A 227 -20.99 -15.20 4.20
CA GLY A 227 -20.97 -14.27 3.09
C GLY A 227 -20.22 -14.79 1.87
N ALA A 228 -19.06 -15.42 2.08
CA ALA A 228 -18.27 -16.03 1.00
C ALA A 228 -19.01 -17.18 0.32
N ARG A 229 -19.70 -18.04 1.10
CA ARG A 229 -20.54 -19.13 0.55
C ARG A 229 -21.70 -18.58 -0.27
N ALA A 230 -22.43 -17.60 0.25
CA ALA A 230 -23.54 -16.97 -0.46
C ALA A 230 -23.08 -16.32 -1.78
N LEU A 231 -21.91 -15.67 -1.79
CA LEU A 231 -21.34 -15.11 -3.01
C LEU A 231 -20.96 -16.18 -4.02
N ALA A 232 -20.34 -17.28 -3.59
CA ALA A 232 -19.98 -18.40 -4.46
C ALA A 232 -21.21 -19.07 -5.09
N GLU A 233 -22.28 -19.25 -4.32
CA GLU A 233 -23.56 -19.76 -4.81
C GLU A 233 -24.19 -18.82 -5.85
N LYS A 234 -24.18 -17.50 -5.59
CA LYS A 234 -24.68 -16.50 -6.54
C LYS A 234 -23.90 -16.52 -7.86
N VAL A 235 -22.57 -16.54 -7.81
CA VAL A 235 -21.72 -16.62 -9.02
C VAL A 235 -22.00 -17.91 -9.80
N LYS A 236 -22.24 -19.03 -9.11
CA LYS A 236 -22.58 -20.30 -9.76
C LYS A 236 -23.93 -20.23 -10.48
N ILE A 237 -24.94 -19.60 -9.87
CA ILE A 237 -26.27 -19.41 -10.48
C ILE A 237 -26.18 -18.49 -11.70
N GLU A 238 -25.51 -17.35 -11.59
CA GLU A 238 -25.35 -16.38 -12.69
C GLU A 238 -24.53 -16.97 -13.85
N GLY A 239 -23.49 -17.76 -13.54
CA GLY A 239 -22.72 -18.49 -14.55
C GLY A 239 -23.52 -19.55 -15.30
N GLN A 240 -24.42 -20.26 -14.61
CA GLN A 240 -25.32 -21.23 -15.24
C GLN A 240 -26.40 -20.57 -16.12
N GLN A 241 -26.94 -19.42 -15.70
CA GLN A 241 -27.90 -18.66 -16.50
C GLN A 241 -27.26 -18.07 -17.77
N THR A 242 -26.01 -17.61 -17.68
CA THR A 242 -25.27 -17.08 -18.84
C THR A 242 -24.95 -18.19 -19.86
N LEU A 243 -24.63 -19.40 -19.40
CA LEU A 243 -24.42 -20.56 -20.26
C LEU A 243 -25.71 -20.99 -20.98
N CYS A 244 -26.87 -20.98 -20.31
CA CYS A 244 -28.15 -21.30 -20.93
C CYS A 244 -28.60 -20.28 -21.99
N GLN A 245 -28.20 -19.01 -21.88
CA GLN A 245 -28.55 -17.96 -22.86
C GLN A 245 -27.66 -17.96 -24.11
N LEU A 246 -26.47 -18.58 -24.06
CA LEU A 246 -25.55 -18.69 -25.20
C LEU A 246 -25.74 -19.96 -26.03
N SER A 247 -26.58 -20.89 -25.56
CA SER A 247 -26.90 -22.17 -26.20
C SER A 247 -28.31 -22.22 -26.82
N GLY A 248 -28.98 -21.07 -26.95
CA GLY A 248 -30.32 -20.91 -27.52
C GLY A 248 -30.34 -20.10 -28.81
#